data_AF-A0A956DD05-F1
#
_entry.id   AF-A0A956DD05-F1
#
_cell.length_a   1.000
_cell.length_b   1.000
_cell.length_c   1.000
_cell.angle_alpha   90.00
_cell.angle_beta   90.00
_cell.angle_gamma   90.00
#
_symmetry.space_group_name_H-M   'P 1'
#
loop_
_entity.id
_entity.type
_entity.pdbx_description
1 polymer ?
#
loop_
_entity_poly.entity_id
_entity_poly.type
_entity_poly.pdbx_seq_one_letter_code
_entity_poly.pdbx_strand_id
1 'polypeptide(L)'
;MRRLLACLFCLAACGDDDTAPPDGGPPPVDAGRYDVPEGCNPLAATWDCLLPFPSDHFREDDATLPSGARVTIPEVAQVPYRGRPFDYFADRALDGFSPAGPMVAFFPVRLDPEPLVRWDEDVTATTRGEGPSVIVNAETGERIPHFAELDASAVDPDRRVLLLRPMVRLEPTTRYVVGLRGLVDEAGALAPTPEGFRRLRDADADADATLATRYDTEVFPALIAAGFSREELQLAWDFTTGSDTWIRQDMLDVRALAQAALEEGDFEITVREVIEGDALAENLRDSTARQVELEVRAPSILTTPEAGEATIRRDASGRVMREGDVTFQVSLLVPKRVADRSVEGPVRLLQYGHGFFGKRDEMLNGYVDDFAEEYGFVAMAADWWGMMREDRDEVAIALADARPGEVFRFVERTHQGLLNFMILAGAAEEIAALPELRDESGPLFDASATYFWGNSQGHILGGTFTSLDPTIERATLSVGGANFSLIMFRSLAFVALRLSIDINVPDDVDRQKFAAMLQHWLDR
;
A
#
# COMPACT_ATOMS: atom_id res chain seq x y z
N MET A 1 12.95 40.79 -24.06
CA MET A 1 14.32 41.33 -23.94
C MET A 1 14.67 41.42 -22.46
N ARG A 2 15.48 40.47 -21.97
CA ARG A 2 16.84 40.65 -21.38
C ARG A 2 16.81 41.38 -20.01
N ARG A 3 17.31 40.86 -18.87
CA ARG A 3 18.46 39.96 -18.56
C ARG A 3 18.19 39.31 -17.18
N LEU A 4 18.34 38.00 -16.94
CA LEU A 4 19.58 37.25 -16.61
C LEU A 4 20.50 37.94 -15.60
N LEU A 5 20.52 37.43 -14.35
CA LEU A 5 21.63 37.58 -13.41
C LEU A 5 22.11 36.18 -13.02
N ALA A 6 23.29 35.83 -13.53
CA ALA A 6 24.07 34.68 -13.11
C ALA A 6 25.02 35.14 -12.01
N CYS A 7 25.06 34.42 -10.88
CA CYS A 7 26.08 34.61 -9.85
C CYS A 7 27.20 33.60 -10.07
N LEU A 8 28.32 34.12 -10.57
CA LEU A 8 29.64 33.49 -10.60
C LEU A 8 30.30 33.76 -9.24
N PHE A 9 30.82 32.74 -8.57
CA PHE A 9 31.84 32.90 -7.54
C PHE A 9 33.11 32.18 -7.99
N CYS A 10 34.10 32.96 -8.38
CA CYS A 10 35.50 32.54 -8.49
C CYS A 10 36.17 32.74 -7.13
N LEU A 11 36.89 31.73 -6.64
CA LEU A 11 38.00 31.93 -5.70
C LEU A 11 39.24 31.18 -6.20
N ALA A 12 40.33 31.93 -6.15
CA ALA A 12 41.68 31.73 -6.67
C ALA A 12 42.35 30.37 -6.47
N ALA A 13 43.11 29.98 -7.48
CA ALA A 13 44.24 29.06 -7.40
C ALA A 13 45.55 29.84 -7.16
N CYS A 14 46.46 29.26 -6.37
CA CYS A 14 47.91 29.17 -6.64
C CYS A 14 48.62 28.44 -5.49
N GLY A 15 49.41 27.43 -5.84
CA GLY A 15 50.30 26.69 -4.94
C GLY A 15 50.79 25.40 -5.61
N ASP A 16 51.83 25.53 -6.43
CA ASP A 16 52.58 24.42 -7.05
C ASP A 16 53.22 23.53 -5.98
N ASP A 17 53.10 22.21 -6.15
CA ASP A 17 54.13 21.27 -5.70
C ASP A 17 54.20 20.10 -6.69
N ASP A 18 55.34 20.04 -7.37
CA ASP A 18 55.78 18.96 -8.26
C ASP A 18 55.93 17.64 -7.48
N THR A 19 55.08 16.65 -7.75
CA THR A 19 55.44 15.23 -7.60
C THR A 19 54.82 14.40 -8.72
N ALA A 20 55.68 13.75 -9.50
CA ALA A 20 55.26 12.76 -10.49
C ALA A 20 54.57 11.56 -9.78
N PRO A 21 53.45 11.03 -10.31
CA PRO A 21 52.81 9.86 -9.72
C PRO A 21 53.71 8.62 -9.93
N PRO A 22 53.85 7.74 -8.93
CA PRO A 22 54.54 6.47 -9.11
C PRO A 22 53.73 5.57 -10.05
N ASP A 23 54.42 4.90 -10.96
CA ASP A 23 53.91 3.75 -11.73
C ASP A 23 53.50 2.65 -10.74
N GLY A 24 52.23 2.69 -10.32
CA GLY A 24 51.56 1.62 -9.60
C GLY A 24 50.47 1.07 -10.50
N GLY A 25 50.75 -0.05 -11.18
CA GLY A 25 49.67 -0.88 -11.71
C GLY A 25 48.67 -1.20 -10.59
N PRO A 26 47.39 -1.48 -10.90
CA PRO A 26 46.41 -1.81 -9.88
C PRO A 26 46.98 -2.92 -8.99
N PRO A 27 46.90 -2.78 -7.66
CA PRO A 27 47.34 -3.83 -6.77
C PRO A 27 46.59 -5.12 -7.15
N PRO A 28 47.25 -6.29 -7.06
CA PRO A 28 46.57 -7.55 -7.31
C PRO A 28 45.32 -7.60 -6.44
N VAL A 29 44.18 -7.92 -7.06
CA VAL A 29 42.90 -8.12 -6.37
C VAL A 29 43.15 -9.25 -5.37
N ASP A 30 43.25 -8.90 -4.09
CA ASP A 30 43.26 -9.89 -3.04
C ASP A 30 41.95 -10.68 -3.18
N ALA A 31 42.02 -12.00 -3.18
CA ALA A 31 40.85 -12.88 -3.22
C ALA A 31 40.15 -12.78 -1.85
N GLY A 32 39.58 -11.60 -1.62
CA GLY A 32 39.13 -11.13 -0.32
C GLY A 32 38.07 -12.06 0.24
N ARG A 33 38.28 -12.45 1.50
CA ARG A 33 37.29 -13.08 2.35
C ARG A 33 35.94 -12.36 2.16
N TYR A 34 34.91 -13.09 1.73
CA TYR A 34 33.54 -12.61 1.74
C TYR A 34 33.14 -12.35 3.20
N ASP A 35 33.14 -11.08 3.58
CA ASP A 35 32.81 -10.63 4.93
C ASP A 35 31.39 -10.06 4.88
N VAL A 36 30.47 -10.75 5.54
CA VAL A 36 29.06 -10.33 5.64
C VAL A 36 28.94 -9.49 6.89
N PRO A 37 28.60 -8.18 6.79
CA PRO A 37 28.37 -7.37 7.97
C PRO A 37 27.23 -7.98 8.80
N GLU A 38 27.38 -7.94 10.13
CA GLU A 38 26.39 -8.50 11.06
C GLU A 38 25.00 -7.89 10.81
N GLY A 39 24.00 -8.74 10.56
CA GLY A 39 22.63 -8.33 10.25
C GLY A 39 22.33 -8.08 8.76
N CYS A 40 23.33 -8.08 7.87
CA CYS A 40 23.07 -8.02 6.43
C CYS A 40 22.62 -9.38 5.91
N ASN A 41 21.71 -9.37 4.93
CA ASN A 41 21.29 -10.56 4.22
C ASN A 41 22.52 -11.24 3.58
N PRO A 42 22.89 -12.47 4.02
CA PRO A 42 24.16 -13.08 3.63
C PRO A 42 24.21 -13.51 2.18
N LEU A 43 23.07 -13.54 1.47
CA LEU A 43 22.99 -13.99 0.08
C LEU A 43 23.66 -13.00 -0.88
N ALA A 44 23.44 -11.71 -0.65
CA ALA A 44 23.87 -10.62 -1.53
C ALA A 44 24.47 -9.43 -0.75
N ALA A 45 25.07 -9.68 0.41
CA ALA A 45 25.57 -8.65 1.34
C ALA A 45 26.52 -7.63 0.70
N THR A 46 27.28 -8.02 -0.33
CA THR A 46 28.18 -7.11 -1.08
C THR A 46 27.46 -6.18 -2.06
N TRP A 47 26.20 -6.45 -2.35
CA TRP A 47 25.36 -5.66 -3.26
C TRP A 47 24.37 -4.82 -2.48
N ASP A 48 23.75 -5.41 -1.46
CA ASP A 48 22.75 -4.78 -0.63
C ASP A 48 22.52 -5.55 0.67
N CYS A 49 22.37 -4.86 1.81
CA CYS A 49 22.14 -5.53 3.10
C CYS A 49 20.71 -5.98 3.33
N LEU A 50 19.71 -5.36 2.68
CA LEU A 50 18.32 -5.77 2.79
C LEU A 50 17.97 -6.84 1.75
N LEU A 51 18.43 -6.66 0.51
CA LEU A 51 17.98 -7.47 -0.62
C LEU A 51 18.68 -8.85 -0.69
N PRO A 52 18.00 -9.89 -1.23
CA PRO A 52 16.60 -9.88 -1.70
C PRO A 52 15.58 -9.73 -0.55
N PHE A 53 14.44 -9.10 -0.84
CA PHE A 53 13.35 -8.85 0.11
C PHE A 53 12.00 -9.23 -0.52
N PRO A 54 11.01 -9.74 0.22
CA PRO A 54 11.08 -10.21 1.61
C PRO A 54 12.05 -11.39 1.79
N SER A 55 12.51 -11.65 3.02
CA SER A 55 13.48 -12.72 3.31
C SER A 55 13.38 -13.22 4.75
N ASP A 56 13.23 -14.54 4.92
CA ASP A 56 13.18 -15.20 6.24
C ASP A 56 14.49 -15.07 7.03
N HIS A 57 15.55 -14.51 6.44
CA HIS A 57 16.74 -14.08 7.19
C HIS A 57 16.41 -13.07 8.30
N PHE A 58 15.40 -12.21 8.07
CA PHE A 58 14.97 -11.18 9.02
C PHE A 58 13.83 -11.65 9.94
N ARG A 59 13.50 -12.95 9.91
CA ARG A 59 12.40 -13.53 10.68
C ARG A 59 12.93 -14.26 11.89
N GLU A 60 12.35 -13.98 13.04
CA GLU A 60 12.72 -14.51 14.35
C GLU A 60 11.51 -15.18 15.01
N ASP A 61 11.73 -16.16 15.88
CA ASP A 61 10.64 -16.79 16.64
C ASP A 61 10.08 -15.81 17.69
N ASP A 62 8.76 -15.64 17.70
CA ASP A 62 8.04 -14.82 18.69
C ASP A 62 6.64 -15.41 18.94
N ALA A 63 6.54 -16.26 19.97
CA ALA A 63 5.31 -16.94 20.34
C ALA A 63 4.21 -15.98 20.88
N THR A 64 4.50 -14.70 21.05
CA THR A 64 3.49 -13.70 21.44
C THR A 64 2.68 -13.18 20.27
N LEU A 65 3.16 -13.37 19.03
CA LEU A 65 2.49 -12.98 17.81
C LEU A 65 1.69 -14.16 17.21
N PRO A 66 0.60 -13.91 16.46
CA PRO A 66 -0.28 -14.97 16.00
C PRO A 66 0.37 -15.99 15.04
N SER A 67 1.35 -15.56 14.25
CA SER A 67 2.15 -16.46 13.39
C SER A 67 3.21 -17.27 14.15
N GLY A 68 3.47 -16.93 15.41
CA GLY A 68 4.61 -17.44 16.18
C GLY A 68 5.96 -16.85 15.78
N ALA A 69 5.99 -15.81 14.93
CA ALA A 69 7.22 -15.19 14.45
C ALA A 69 7.11 -13.67 14.37
N ARG A 70 8.25 -13.00 14.35
CA ARG A 70 8.42 -11.56 14.16
C ARG A 70 9.38 -11.28 13.02
N VAL A 71 9.15 -10.21 12.26
CA VAL A 71 10.15 -9.66 11.34
C VAL A 71 10.87 -8.50 12.03
N THR A 72 12.21 -8.57 12.07
CA THR A 72 13.10 -7.55 12.64
C THR A 72 14.12 -7.12 11.59
N ILE A 73 14.12 -5.84 11.21
CA ILE A 73 15.11 -5.30 10.26
C ILE A 73 16.24 -4.62 11.04
N PRO A 74 17.46 -5.19 11.05
CA PRO A 74 18.58 -4.60 11.76
C PRO A 74 19.00 -3.27 11.13
N GLU A 75 19.59 -2.39 11.92
CA GLU A 75 19.96 -1.01 11.51
C GLU A 75 20.75 -0.97 10.19
N VAL A 76 21.65 -1.93 9.97
CA VAL A 76 22.46 -2.03 8.74
C VAL A 76 21.66 -2.33 7.47
N ALA A 77 20.48 -2.95 7.61
CA ALA A 77 19.57 -3.30 6.52
C ALA A 77 18.38 -2.34 6.43
N GLN A 78 18.26 -1.36 7.32
CA GLN A 78 17.19 -0.37 7.26
C GLN A 78 17.37 0.56 6.07
N VAL A 79 16.27 0.83 5.37
CA VAL A 79 16.27 1.78 4.25
C VAL A 79 16.55 3.19 4.80
N PRO A 80 17.54 3.91 4.27
CA PRO A 80 17.84 5.25 4.79
C PRO A 80 16.76 6.27 4.43
N TYR A 81 16.37 7.11 5.40
CA TYR A 81 15.59 8.33 5.18
C TYR A 81 16.45 9.55 5.49
N ARG A 82 16.62 10.44 4.52
CA ARG A 82 17.56 11.59 4.57
C ARG A 82 18.98 11.16 4.98
N GLY A 83 19.42 10.00 4.47
CA GLY A 83 20.76 9.46 4.71
C GLY A 83 20.99 8.86 6.11
N ARG A 84 19.92 8.59 6.88
CA ARG A 84 20.01 7.90 8.17
C ARG A 84 19.15 6.63 8.15
N PRO A 85 19.62 5.51 8.73
CA PRO A 85 18.80 4.33 8.94
C PRO A 85 17.46 4.70 9.59
N PHE A 86 16.37 4.14 9.07
CA PHE A 86 15.03 4.35 9.61
C PHE A 86 14.27 3.03 9.72
N ASP A 87 13.74 2.78 10.92
CA ASP A 87 12.88 1.63 11.17
C ASP A 87 11.43 1.95 10.80
N TYR A 88 11.02 1.51 9.61
CA TYR A 88 9.64 1.67 9.11
C TYR A 88 8.62 0.80 9.85
N PHE A 89 9.05 -0.05 10.78
CA PHE A 89 8.19 -0.95 11.56
C PHE A 89 8.23 -0.64 13.06
N ALA A 90 8.91 0.44 13.49
CA ALA A 90 9.11 0.78 14.91
C ALA A 90 7.80 0.81 15.71
N ASP A 91 6.73 1.34 15.12
CA ASP A 91 5.44 1.53 15.78
C ASP A 91 4.51 0.31 15.64
N ARG A 92 4.91 -0.74 14.90
CA ARG A 92 4.09 -1.94 14.77
C ARG A 92 4.90 -3.19 14.43
N ALA A 93 4.78 -4.19 15.29
CA ALA A 93 5.31 -5.52 15.02
C ALA A 93 4.74 -6.09 13.71
N LEU A 94 5.60 -6.77 12.96
CA LEU A 94 5.21 -7.59 11.82
C LEU A 94 5.31 -9.04 12.23
N ASP A 95 4.22 -9.79 12.10
CA ASP A 95 4.21 -11.23 12.37
C ASP A 95 4.59 -12.07 11.13
N GLY A 96 5.05 -11.41 10.07
CA GLY A 96 5.49 -12.01 8.81
C GLY A 96 5.44 -10.98 7.69
N PHE A 97 5.77 -11.40 6.48
CA PHE A 97 5.81 -10.50 5.32
C PHE A 97 4.43 -10.31 4.68
N SER A 98 4.26 -9.21 3.95
CA SER A 98 3.03 -8.90 3.23
C SER A 98 2.62 -10.05 2.27
N PRO A 99 1.36 -10.52 2.31
CA PRO A 99 0.86 -11.50 1.35
C PRO A 99 0.57 -10.90 -0.04
N ALA A 100 0.77 -9.59 -0.22
CA ALA A 100 0.47 -8.88 -1.46
C ALA A 100 1.64 -8.03 -1.98
N GLY A 101 2.74 -7.97 -1.22
CA GLY A 101 3.94 -7.23 -1.56
C GLY A 101 4.71 -7.82 -2.76
N PRO A 102 5.52 -6.99 -3.44
CA PRO A 102 6.43 -7.49 -4.46
C PRO A 102 7.61 -8.22 -3.82
N MET A 103 8.22 -9.12 -4.57
CA MET A 103 9.57 -9.58 -4.28
C MET A 103 10.58 -8.74 -5.05
N VAL A 104 11.63 -8.29 -4.37
CA VAL A 104 12.61 -7.32 -4.86
C VAL A 104 14.00 -7.95 -4.83
N ALA A 105 14.70 -7.88 -5.96
CA ALA A 105 16.11 -8.29 -6.08
C ALA A 105 16.90 -7.23 -6.83
N PHE A 106 18.18 -7.08 -6.51
CA PHE A 106 19.10 -6.17 -7.19
C PHE A 106 20.27 -6.96 -7.79
N PHE A 107 20.66 -6.61 -9.01
CA PHE A 107 21.86 -7.12 -9.68
C PHE A 107 22.73 -5.93 -10.07
N PRO A 108 24.05 -5.97 -9.84
CA PRO A 108 24.96 -4.86 -10.17
C PRO A 108 25.30 -4.81 -11.68
N VAL A 109 24.30 -5.05 -12.53
CA VAL A 109 24.35 -5.00 -13.99
C VAL A 109 22.99 -4.52 -14.51
N ARG A 110 22.97 -3.94 -15.71
CA ARG A 110 21.73 -3.60 -16.41
C ARG A 110 21.12 -4.87 -16.98
N LEU A 111 20.10 -5.39 -16.31
CA LEU A 111 19.36 -6.55 -16.79
C LEU A 111 18.61 -6.22 -18.10
N ASP A 112 18.62 -7.16 -19.03
CA ASP A 112 17.71 -7.15 -20.17
C ASP A 112 16.32 -7.60 -19.71
N PRO A 113 15.26 -6.78 -19.91
CA PRO A 113 13.90 -7.19 -19.58
C PRO A 113 13.28 -8.18 -20.58
N GLU A 114 13.87 -8.41 -21.76
CA GLU A 114 13.30 -9.27 -22.82
C GLU A 114 12.97 -10.71 -22.34
N PRO A 115 13.79 -11.37 -21.49
CA PRO A 115 13.48 -12.72 -21.01
C PRO A 115 12.34 -12.77 -19.98
N LEU A 116 11.92 -11.65 -19.39
CA LEU A 116 10.94 -11.63 -18.30
C LEU A 116 9.52 -11.92 -18.82
N VAL A 117 8.72 -12.65 -18.03
CA VAL A 117 7.26 -12.73 -18.28
C VAL A 117 6.61 -11.44 -17.81
N ARG A 118 6.08 -10.64 -18.74
CA ARG A 118 5.57 -9.29 -18.47
C ARG A 118 4.07 -9.26 -18.16
N TRP A 119 3.61 -8.14 -17.61
CA TRP A 119 2.20 -7.92 -17.26
C TRP A 119 1.25 -7.94 -18.47
N ASP A 120 1.76 -7.63 -19.67
CA ASP A 120 1.02 -7.58 -20.93
C ASP A 120 1.06 -8.90 -21.71
N GLU A 121 1.60 -9.96 -21.11
CA GLU A 121 1.75 -11.31 -21.69
C GLU A 121 0.87 -12.34 -20.97
N ASP A 122 0.98 -13.62 -21.37
CA ASP A 122 0.37 -14.73 -20.62
C ASP A 122 1.13 -14.97 -19.31
N VAL A 123 0.71 -14.30 -18.25
CA VAL A 123 1.31 -14.44 -16.90
C VAL A 123 1.21 -15.86 -16.35
N THR A 124 0.33 -16.73 -16.89
CA THR A 124 0.28 -18.14 -16.49
C THR A 124 1.47 -18.96 -16.98
N ALA A 125 2.33 -18.40 -17.83
CA ALA A 125 3.61 -18.99 -18.22
C ALA A 125 4.49 -19.35 -17.01
N THR A 126 4.51 -18.50 -15.98
CA THR A 126 5.32 -18.76 -14.78
C THR A 126 4.82 -19.97 -13.98
N THR A 127 3.52 -20.29 -14.03
CA THR A 127 2.98 -21.50 -13.39
C THR A 127 3.28 -22.78 -14.16
N ARG A 128 3.76 -22.66 -15.41
CA ARG A 128 4.30 -23.76 -16.22
C ARG A 128 5.82 -23.92 -16.09
N GLY A 129 6.48 -22.98 -15.39
CA GLY A 129 7.95 -22.95 -15.23
C GLY A 129 8.67 -22.32 -16.42
N GLU A 130 7.92 -21.60 -17.27
CA GLU A 130 8.47 -20.78 -18.35
C GLU A 130 9.02 -19.47 -17.78
N GLY A 131 10.05 -18.93 -18.42
CA GLY A 131 10.71 -17.70 -18.01
C GLY A 131 11.82 -17.88 -16.95
N PRO A 132 12.44 -16.76 -16.52
CA PRO A 132 13.62 -16.75 -15.68
C PRO A 132 13.31 -16.78 -14.17
N SER A 133 12.03 -16.69 -13.77
CA SER A 133 11.63 -16.58 -12.37
C SER A 133 10.54 -17.58 -11.99
N VAL A 134 10.57 -18.02 -10.73
CA VAL A 134 9.52 -18.84 -10.12
C VAL A 134 9.27 -18.41 -8.67
N ILE A 135 8.01 -18.48 -8.24
CA ILE A 135 7.59 -18.37 -6.84
C ILE A 135 6.86 -19.67 -6.51
N VAL A 136 7.31 -20.38 -5.48
CA VAL A 136 6.81 -21.72 -5.13
C VAL A 136 6.29 -21.71 -3.71
N ASN A 137 5.08 -22.18 -3.48
CA ASN A 137 4.60 -22.52 -2.13
C ASN A 137 5.44 -23.71 -1.63
N ALA A 138 6.21 -23.51 -0.55
CA ALA A 138 7.17 -24.50 -0.07
C ALA A 138 6.51 -25.77 0.47
N GLU A 139 5.25 -25.70 0.89
CA GLU A 139 4.50 -26.84 1.42
C GLU A 139 3.82 -27.65 0.31
N THR A 140 3.15 -26.97 -0.63
CA THR A 140 2.35 -27.63 -1.67
C THR A 140 3.12 -27.90 -2.96
N GLY A 141 4.22 -27.19 -3.18
CA GLY A 141 4.95 -27.16 -4.46
C GLY A 141 4.23 -26.39 -5.56
N GLU A 142 3.12 -25.71 -5.26
CA GLU A 142 2.39 -24.91 -6.23
C GLU A 142 3.20 -23.70 -6.70
N ARG A 143 3.24 -23.48 -8.02
CA ARG A 143 3.87 -22.31 -8.63
C ARG A 143 2.86 -21.16 -8.71
N ILE A 144 3.23 -20.02 -8.15
CA ILE A 144 2.35 -18.85 -8.07
C ILE A 144 2.43 -18.05 -9.38
N PRO A 145 1.29 -17.72 -10.00
CA PRO A 145 1.28 -16.85 -11.18
C PRO A 145 1.79 -15.46 -10.80
N HIS A 146 2.79 -14.98 -11.53
CA HIS A 146 3.39 -13.67 -11.31
C HIS A 146 3.97 -13.14 -12.62
N PHE A 147 4.04 -11.82 -12.73
CA PHE A 147 4.85 -11.17 -13.75
C PHE A 147 6.12 -10.58 -13.12
N ALA A 148 7.11 -10.33 -13.95
CA ALA A 148 8.38 -9.72 -13.58
C ALA A 148 8.59 -8.42 -14.37
N GLU A 149 9.23 -7.44 -13.74
CA GLU A 149 9.57 -6.17 -14.38
C GLU A 149 10.83 -5.58 -13.75
N LEU A 150 11.49 -4.69 -14.50
CA LEU A 150 12.52 -3.81 -13.94
C LEU A 150 11.88 -2.50 -13.50
N ASP A 151 12.43 -1.86 -12.47
CA ASP A 151 11.95 -0.56 -12.02
C ASP A 151 12.07 0.50 -13.13
N ALA A 152 10.95 0.80 -13.79
CA ALA A 152 10.86 1.81 -14.82
C ALA A 152 10.95 3.25 -14.27
N SER A 153 10.83 3.44 -12.94
CA SER A 153 10.88 4.74 -12.29
C SER A 153 12.30 5.17 -11.86
N ALA A 154 13.28 4.26 -11.90
CA ALA A 154 14.67 4.56 -11.58
C ALA A 154 15.25 5.60 -12.56
N VAL A 155 15.92 6.62 -12.00
CA VAL A 155 16.61 7.65 -12.78
C VAL A 155 17.94 7.11 -13.31
N ASP A 156 18.65 6.34 -12.48
CA ASP A 156 19.87 5.64 -12.85
C ASP A 156 19.53 4.22 -13.35
N PRO A 157 19.75 3.92 -14.65
CA PRO A 157 19.52 2.58 -15.17
C PRO A 157 20.39 1.49 -14.52
N ASP A 158 21.54 1.85 -13.93
CA ASP A 158 22.42 0.93 -13.20
C ASP A 158 21.87 0.57 -11.79
N ARG A 159 20.82 1.27 -11.34
CA ARG A 159 20.17 1.09 -10.03
C ARG A 159 18.76 0.49 -10.17
N ARG A 160 18.41 -0.10 -11.31
CA ARG A 160 17.12 -0.77 -11.48
C ARG A 160 17.07 -2.08 -10.70
N VAL A 161 16.07 -2.23 -9.84
CA VAL A 161 15.75 -3.51 -9.22
C VAL A 161 14.86 -4.36 -10.14
N LEU A 162 14.96 -5.67 -9.98
CA LEU A 162 14.01 -6.66 -10.47
C LEU A 162 12.86 -6.79 -9.46
N LEU A 163 11.63 -6.71 -9.96
CA LEU A 163 10.40 -6.82 -9.19
C LEU A 163 9.61 -8.04 -9.69
N LEU A 164 9.27 -8.97 -8.80
CA LEU A 164 8.28 -10.02 -9.05
C LEU A 164 6.97 -9.64 -8.38
N ARG A 165 5.86 -9.73 -9.12
CA ARG A 165 4.54 -9.33 -8.64
C ARG A 165 3.55 -10.47 -8.74
N PRO A 166 3.16 -11.07 -7.60
CA PRO A 166 2.12 -12.09 -7.58
C PRO A 166 0.80 -11.56 -8.15
N MET A 167 0.15 -12.37 -8.98
CA MET A 167 -1.19 -12.09 -9.52
C MET A 167 -2.32 -12.51 -8.57
N VAL A 168 -1.96 -13.14 -7.46
CA VAL A 168 -2.86 -13.60 -6.41
C VAL A 168 -2.31 -13.17 -5.07
N ARG A 169 -3.21 -12.95 -4.11
CA ARG A 169 -2.83 -12.82 -2.71
C ARG A 169 -2.22 -14.15 -2.24
N LEU A 170 -1.02 -14.08 -1.69
CA LEU A 170 -0.36 -15.24 -1.08
C LEU A 170 -1.12 -15.72 0.15
N GLU A 171 -1.03 -17.00 0.45
CA GLU A 171 -1.63 -17.62 1.63
C GLU A 171 -0.97 -17.08 2.90
N PRO A 172 -1.71 -16.93 4.01
CA PRO A 172 -1.17 -16.45 5.27
C PRO A 172 -0.33 -17.51 5.98
N THR A 173 0.66 -17.10 6.77
CA THR A 173 1.55 -18.03 7.51
C THR A 173 2.21 -19.10 6.63
N THR A 174 2.41 -18.80 5.35
CA THR A 174 2.89 -19.74 4.35
C THR A 174 4.26 -19.35 3.87
N ARG A 175 5.16 -20.32 3.81
CA ARG A 175 6.52 -20.14 3.29
C ARG A 175 6.53 -20.26 1.77
N TYR A 176 7.19 -19.31 1.13
CA TYR A 176 7.42 -19.28 -0.30
C TYR A 176 8.92 -19.30 -0.61
N VAL A 177 9.29 -20.00 -1.68
CA VAL A 177 10.65 -20.04 -2.22
C VAL A 177 10.66 -19.34 -3.59
N VAL A 178 11.58 -18.41 -3.77
CA VAL A 178 11.80 -17.68 -5.02
C VAL A 178 13.09 -18.16 -5.67
N GLY A 179 13.04 -18.40 -6.98
CA GLY A 179 14.21 -18.79 -7.77
C GLY A 179 14.34 -17.95 -9.03
N LEU A 180 15.57 -17.52 -9.34
CA LEU A 180 15.93 -16.77 -10.54
C LEU A 180 17.02 -17.52 -11.32
N ARG A 181 16.85 -17.64 -12.64
CA ARG A 181 17.78 -18.28 -13.58
C ARG A 181 17.78 -17.58 -14.93
N GLY A 182 18.83 -17.75 -15.72
CA GLY A 182 18.88 -17.30 -17.12
C GLY A 182 18.68 -15.78 -17.35
N LEU A 183 18.80 -14.96 -16.31
CA LEU A 183 18.83 -13.50 -16.42
C LEU A 183 20.12 -13.08 -17.11
N VAL A 184 20.01 -12.20 -18.09
CA VAL A 184 21.15 -11.64 -18.85
C VAL A 184 21.18 -10.13 -18.73
N ASP A 185 22.34 -9.54 -18.96
CA ASP A 185 22.49 -8.11 -19.14
C ASP A 185 22.12 -7.66 -20.56
N GLU A 186 22.06 -6.34 -20.79
CA GLU A 186 21.79 -5.75 -22.11
C GLU A 186 22.82 -6.14 -23.20
N ALA A 187 23.95 -6.75 -22.84
CA ALA A 187 24.94 -7.28 -23.77
C ALA A 187 24.75 -8.79 -24.04
N GLY A 188 23.76 -9.43 -23.42
CA GLY A 188 23.46 -10.85 -23.52
C GLY A 188 24.35 -11.76 -22.65
N ALA A 189 25.18 -11.20 -21.76
CA ALA A 189 25.96 -11.98 -20.81
C ALA A 189 25.10 -12.36 -19.59
N LEU A 190 25.31 -13.56 -19.04
CA LEU A 190 24.60 -13.96 -17.83
C LEU A 190 24.89 -12.98 -16.68
N ALA A 191 23.83 -12.51 -16.03
CA ALA A 191 23.94 -11.67 -14.84
C ALA A 191 24.73 -12.42 -13.74
N PRO A 192 25.52 -11.70 -12.93
CA PRO A 192 26.35 -12.33 -11.91
C PRO A 192 25.51 -13.02 -10.83
N THR A 193 26.12 -13.99 -10.16
CA THR A 193 25.60 -14.62 -8.94
C THR A 193 26.27 -13.95 -7.74
N PRO A 194 25.54 -13.49 -6.71
CA PRO A 194 26.18 -12.87 -5.57
C PRO A 194 26.98 -13.91 -4.78
N GLU A 195 28.13 -13.50 -4.23
CA GLU A 195 29.12 -14.43 -3.68
C GLU A 195 28.55 -15.31 -2.55
N GLY A 196 27.69 -14.75 -1.70
CA GLY A 196 27.02 -15.52 -0.65
C GLY A 196 26.13 -16.64 -1.19
N PHE A 197 25.25 -16.32 -2.14
CA PHE A 197 24.42 -17.34 -2.79
C PHE A 197 25.24 -18.31 -3.66
N ARG A 198 26.27 -17.82 -4.36
CA ARG A 198 27.18 -18.66 -5.17
C ARG A 198 27.81 -19.76 -4.32
N ARG A 199 28.30 -19.42 -3.12
CA ARG A 199 28.88 -20.40 -2.18
C ARG A 199 27.90 -21.49 -1.79
N LEU A 200 26.64 -21.14 -1.54
CA LEU A 200 25.58 -22.12 -1.27
C LEU A 200 25.29 -22.98 -2.49
N ARG A 201 25.12 -22.36 -3.67
CA ARG A 201 24.83 -23.05 -4.93
C ARG A 201 25.93 -24.03 -5.32
N ASP A 202 27.19 -23.64 -5.18
CA ASP A 202 28.34 -24.42 -5.64
C ASP A 202 28.90 -25.38 -4.57
N ALA A 203 28.25 -25.45 -3.40
CA ALA A 203 28.71 -26.24 -2.24
C ALA A 203 30.14 -25.89 -1.80
N ASP A 204 30.43 -24.59 -1.77
CA ASP A 204 31.72 -24.03 -1.36
C ASP A 204 31.98 -24.30 0.13
N ALA A 205 33.22 -24.66 0.47
CA ALA A 205 33.61 -24.97 1.84
C ALA A 205 33.56 -23.74 2.77
N ASP A 206 33.64 -22.53 2.21
CA ASP A 206 33.54 -21.27 2.95
C ASP A 206 32.10 -20.73 3.03
N ALA A 207 31.09 -21.53 2.69
CA ALA A 207 29.69 -21.19 2.92
C ALA A 207 29.32 -21.26 4.41
N ASP A 208 28.37 -20.44 4.85
CA ASP A 208 27.80 -20.60 6.20
C ASP A 208 27.13 -21.97 6.33
N ALA A 209 27.59 -22.79 7.28
CA ALA A 209 27.16 -24.18 7.41
C ALA A 209 25.67 -24.33 7.75
N THR A 210 25.11 -23.39 8.53
CA THR A 210 23.68 -23.40 8.90
C THR A 210 22.83 -23.08 7.69
N LEU A 211 23.23 -22.04 6.93
CA LEU A 211 22.54 -21.64 5.71
C LEU A 211 22.68 -22.70 4.61
N ALA A 212 23.86 -23.29 4.43
CA ALA A 212 24.10 -24.38 3.50
C ALA A 212 23.18 -25.57 3.81
N THR A 213 23.07 -25.95 5.08
CA THR A 213 22.14 -27.01 5.51
C THR A 213 20.71 -26.68 5.13
N ARG A 214 20.21 -25.48 5.50
CA ARG A 214 18.84 -25.04 5.15
C ARG A 214 18.60 -25.05 3.64
N TYR A 215 19.56 -24.59 2.85
CA TYR A 215 19.43 -24.54 1.39
C TYR A 215 19.38 -25.94 0.78
N ASP A 216 20.26 -26.85 1.22
CA ASP A 216 20.32 -28.22 0.73
C ASP A 216 19.08 -29.03 1.11
N THR A 217 18.48 -28.78 2.28
CA THR A 217 17.33 -29.56 2.76
C THR A 217 15.97 -28.96 2.42
N GLU A 218 15.88 -27.65 2.18
CA GLU A 218 14.57 -26.97 2.08
C GLU A 218 14.42 -26.08 0.84
N VAL A 219 15.43 -25.28 0.49
CA VAL A 219 15.31 -24.29 -0.60
C VAL A 219 15.53 -24.92 -1.97
N PHE A 220 16.66 -25.58 -2.19
CA PHE A 220 16.98 -26.21 -3.47
C PHE A 220 16.01 -27.33 -3.84
N PRO A 221 15.58 -28.23 -2.92
CA PRO A 221 14.60 -29.26 -3.26
C PRO A 221 13.27 -28.71 -3.80
N ALA A 222 12.75 -27.62 -3.20
CA ALA A 222 11.52 -26.97 -3.66
C ALA A 222 11.66 -26.42 -5.09
N LEU A 223 12.79 -25.78 -5.40
CA LEU A 223 13.07 -25.23 -6.73
C LEU A 223 13.30 -26.32 -7.77
N ILE A 224 14.04 -27.39 -7.42
CA ILE A 224 14.27 -28.54 -8.30
C ILE A 224 12.94 -29.20 -8.66
N ALA A 225 12.04 -29.40 -7.69
CA ALA A 225 10.71 -29.93 -7.93
C ALA A 225 9.87 -29.03 -8.86
N ALA A 226 10.08 -27.71 -8.81
CA ALA A 226 9.45 -26.74 -9.70
C ALA A 226 10.10 -26.64 -11.09
N GLY A 227 11.18 -27.38 -11.35
CA GLY A 227 11.89 -27.43 -12.63
C GLY A 227 13.06 -26.45 -12.77
N PHE A 228 13.57 -25.91 -11.67
CA PHE A 228 14.72 -25.02 -11.61
C PHE A 228 15.90 -25.78 -11.00
N SER A 229 16.85 -26.23 -11.82
CA SER A 229 17.98 -27.00 -11.29
C SER A 229 18.99 -26.10 -10.57
N ARG A 230 19.67 -26.65 -9.56
CA ARG A 230 20.56 -25.90 -8.66
C ARG A 230 21.64 -25.12 -9.41
N GLU A 231 22.25 -25.73 -10.42
CA GLU A 231 23.39 -25.19 -11.18
C GLU A 231 23.03 -23.98 -12.06
N GLU A 232 21.76 -23.80 -12.42
CA GLU A 232 21.27 -22.70 -13.27
C GLU A 232 20.89 -21.46 -12.46
N LEU A 233 20.73 -21.61 -11.13
CA LEU A 233 20.25 -20.54 -10.27
C LEU A 233 21.29 -19.41 -10.19
N GLN A 234 20.82 -18.17 -10.39
CA GLN A 234 21.61 -16.95 -10.17
C GLN A 234 21.31 -16.33 -8.81
N LEU A 235 20.09 -16.50 -8.30
CA LEU A 235 19.69 -16.12 -6.96
C LEU A 235 18.47 -16.94 -6.55
N ALA A 236 18.42 -17.36 -5.30
CA ALA A 236 17.23 -17.92 -4.67
C ALA A 236 17.17 -17.51 -3.21
N TRP A 237 15.95 -17.39 -2.68
CA TRP A 237 15.68 -17.08 -1.28
C TRP A 237 14.27 -17.54 -0.92
N ASP A 238 13.95 -17.51 0.37
CA ASP A 238 12.64 -17.84 0.89
C ASP A 238 12.14 -16.80 1.89
N PHE A 239 10.83 -16.72 2.04
CA PHE A 239 10.16 -15.82 2.98
C PHE A 239 8.80 -16.41 3.41
N THR A 240 8.30 -15.97 4.56
CA THR A 240 7.02 -16.43 5.10
C THR A 240 6.06 -15.27 5.34
N THR A 241 4.84 -15.42 4.84
CA THR A 241 3.79 -14.40 4.98
C THR A 241 3.25 -14.29 6.40
N GLY A 242 2.77 -13.10 6.77
CA GLY A 242 2.11 -12.85 8.05
C GLY A 242 0.76 -13.56 8.21
N SER A 243 0.20 -13.53 9.41
CA SER A 243 -1.09 -14.18 9.67
C SER A 243 -2.27 -13.32 9.25
N ASP A 244 -3.35 -13.97 8.82
CA ASP A 244 -4.64 -13.29 8.60
C ASP A 244 -5.17 -12.67 9.89
N THR A 245 -4.91 -13.29 11.04
CA THR A 245 -5.28 -12.77 12.36
C THR A 245 -4.66 -11.39 12.58
N TRP A 246 -3.34 -11.25 12.43
CA TRP A 246 -2.64 -9.99 12.66
C TRP A 246 -3.02 -8.90 11.65
N ILE A 247 -3.16 -9.27 10.37
CA ILE A 247 -3.52 -8.33 9.31
C ILE A 247 -4.94 -7.79 9.50
N ARG A 248 -5.91 -8.64 9.84
CA ARG A 248 -7.34 -8.29 9.83
C ARG A 248 -7.91 -7.89 11.20
N GLN A 249 -7.24 -8.22 12.31
CA GLN A 249 -7.82 -8.05 13.66
C GLN A 249 -8.38 -6.65 13.91
N ASP A 250 -7.65 -5.60 13.49
CA ASP A 250 -8.04 -4.23 13.78
C ASP A 250 -9.35 -3.89 13.06
N MET A 251 -9.46 -4.20 11.77
CA MET A 251 -10.69 -3.94 11.02
C MET A 251 -11.86 -4.83 11.45
N LEU A 252 -11.60 -6.04 11.94
CA LEU A 252 -12.64 -6.88 12.54
C LEU A 252 -13.15 -6.31 13.87
N ASP A 253 -12.27 -5.76 14.70
CA ASP A 253 -12.66 -5.05 15.93
C ASP A 253 -13.46 -3.79 15.59
N VAL A 254 -13.00 -3.01 14.62
CA VAL A 254 -13.69 -1.79 14.14
C VAL A 254 -15.10 -2.12 13.63
N ARG A 255 -15.25 -3.19 12.85
CA ARG A 255 -16.56 -3.68 12.41
C ARG A 255 -17.45 -4.04 13.59
N ALA A 256 -16.93 -4.81 14.56
CA ALA A 256 -17.71 -5.20 15.73
C ALA A 256 -18.15 -3.99 16.56
N LEU A 257 -17.29 -2.97 16.71
CA LEU A 257 -17.60 -1.72 17.40
C LEU A 257 -18.66 -0.90 16.65
N ALA A 258 -18.59 -0.82 15.32
CA ALA A 258 -19.60 -0.15 14.50
C ALA A 258 -20.98 -0.83 14.64
N GLN A 259 -21.02 -2.16 14.59
CA GLN A 259 -22.24 -2.94 14.77
C GLN A 259 -22.85 -2.74 16.16
N ALA A 260 -22.03 -2.80 17.21
CA ALA A 260 -22.50 -2.55 18.57
C ALA A 260 -23.08 -1.13 18.73
N ALA A 261 -22.42 -0.12 18.14
CA ALA A 261 -22.91 1.25 18.18
C ALA A 261 -24.27 1.41 17.49
N LEU A 262 -24.49 0.74 16.35
CA LEU A 262 -25.78 0.72 15.66
C LEU A 262 -26.87 0.04 16.51
N GLU A 263 -26.57 -1.13 17.10
CA GLU A 263 -27.51 -1.87 17.96
C GLU A 263 -27.89 -1.10 19.24
N GLU A 264 -26.94 -0.36 19.80
CA GLU A 264 -27.13 0.47 21.00
C GLU A 264 -27.79 1.83 20.70
N GLY A 265 -27.84 2.25 19.44
CA GLY A 265 -28.20 3.63 19.06
C GLY A 265 -27.17 4.67 19.53
N ASP A 266 -25.90 4.28 19.63
CA ASP A 266 -24.78 5.12 20.07
C ASP A 266 -24.24 5.99 18.93
N PHE A 267 -25.14 6.73 18.27
CA PHE A 267 -24.83 7.73 17.26
C PHE A 267 -25.93 8.79 17.26
N GLU A 268 -25.67 9.97 16.69
CA GLU A 268 -26.69 11.00 16.51
C GLU A 268 -26.50 11.70 15.17
N ILE A 269 -27.60 11.92 14.47
CA ILE A 269 -27.63 12.65 13.20
C ILE A 269 -28.30 13.99 13.42
N THR A 270 -27.61 15.07 13.08
CA THR A 270 -28.12 16.44 13.14
C THR A 270 -28.08 17.07 11.76
N VAL A 271 -29.20 17.63 11.31
CA VAL A 271 -29.24 18.45 10.08
C VAL A 271 -28.59 19.80 10.37
N ARG A 272 -27.56 20.15 9.59
CA ARG A 272 -26.83 21.43 9.72
C ARG A 272 -27.36 22.47 8.76
N GLU A 273 -27.59 22.05 7.51
CA GLU A 273 -27.98 22.95 6.45
C GLU A 273 -28.83 22.22 5.41
N VAL A 274 -29.80 22.94 4.85
CA VAL A 274 -30.56 22.52 3.68
C VAL A 274 -30.38 23.59 2.62
N ILE A 275 -29.83 23.20 1.48
CA ILE A 275 -29.58 24.07 0.33
C ILE A 275 -30.60 23.69 -0.75
N GLU A 276 -31.41 24.65 -1.18
CA GLU A 276 -32.44 24.48 -2.20
C GLU A 276 -32.72 25.82 -2.91
N GLY A 277 -33.46 25.78 -4.03
CA GLY A 277 -33.86 26.97 -4.77
C GLY A 277 -32.69 27.76 -5.36
N ASP A 278 -32.71 29.09 -5.25
CA ASP A 278 -31.70 29.98 -5.85
C ASP A 278 -30.29 29.73 -5.29
N ALA A 279 -30.16 29.44 -3.98
CA ALA A 279 -28.88 29.12 -3.36
C ALA A 279 -28.25 27.83 -3.93
N LEU A 280 -29.09 26.89 -4.33
CA LEU A 280 -28.68 25.67 -5.01
C LEU A 280 -28.26 25.97 -6.45
N ALA A 281 -29.07 26.74 -7.19
CA ALA A 281 -28.81 27.07 -8.59
C ALA A 281 -27.51 27.89 -8.81
N GLU A 282 -27.08 28.64 -7.79
CA GLU A 282 -25.82 29.39 -7.83
C GLU A 282 -24.58 28.49 -7.63
N ASN A 283 -24.73 27.36 -6.96
CA ASN A 283 -23.60 26.56 -6.47
C ASN A 283 -23.58 25.11 -6.99
N LEU A 284 -24.69 24.61 -7.54
CA LEU A 284 -24.86 23.23 -7.98
C LEU A 284 -25.51 23.13 -9.37
N ARG A 285 -25.43 21.93 -9.93
CA ARG A 285 -25.94 21.59 -11.25
C ARG A 285 -27.46 21.44 -11.25
N ASP A 286 -28.05 21.58 -12.44
CA ASP A 286 -29.50 21.50 -12.66
C ASP A 286 -30.11 20.10 -12.38
N SER A 287 -29.29 19.12 -12.01
CA SER A 287 -29.66 17.74 -11.65
C SER A 287 -30.22 17.61 -10.23
N THR A 288 -29.89 18.53 -9.32
CA THR A 288 -30.20 18.42 -7.89
C THR A 288 -31.37 19.32 -7.50
N ALA A 289 -32.30 18.81 -6.69
CA ALA A 289 -33.40 19.61 -6.10
C ALA A 289 -33.07 20.14 -4.70
N ARG A 290 -32.30 19.37 -3.94
CA ARG A 290 -31.91 19.70 -2.57
C ARG A 290 -30.57 19.05 -2.23
N GLN A 291 -29.72 19.79 -1.53
CA GLN A 291 -28.59 19.26 -0.79
C GLN A 291 -28.86 19.39 0.71
N VAL A 292 -28.61 18.33 1.47
CA VAL A 292 -28.75 18.31 2.93
C VAL A 292 -27.39 18.00 3.54
N GLU A 293 -26.85 18.94 4.32
CA GLU A 293 -25.63 18.72 5.11
C GLU A 293 -26.01 18.21 6.49
N LEU A 294 -25.48 17.05 6.84
CA LEU A 294 -25.62 16.43 8.15
C LEU A 294 -24.30 16.49 8.92
N GLU A 295 -24.44 16.54 10.23
CA GLU A 295 -23.39 16.29 11.20
C GLU A 295 -23.74 15.02 11.96
N VAL A 296 -22.81 14.06 11.99
CA VAL A 296 -23.01 12.76 12.63
C VAL A 296 -22.02 12.60 13.78
N ARG A 297 -22.54 12.40 15.00
CA ARG A 297 -21.75 11.95 16.15
C ARG A 297 -21.67 10.43 16.12
N ALA A 298 -20.46 9.87 16.25
CA ALA A 298 -20.22 8.44 16.34
C ALA A 298 -19.11 8.14 17.36
N PRO A 299 -18.97 6.88 17.82
CA PRO A 299 -17.93 6.52 18.77
C PRO A 299 -16.52 6.72 18.18
N SER A 300 -15.62 7.19 19.02
CA SER A 300 -14.21 7.37 18.68
C SER A 300 -13.41 6.11 19.01
N ILE A 301 -12.63 5.63 18.06
CA ILE A 301 -11.55 4.65 18.27
C ILE A 301 -10.17 5.29 18.22
N LEU A 302 -10.08 6.62 18.16
CA LEU A 302 -8.83 7.35 17.99
C LEU A 302 -8.38 8.04 19.26
N THR A 303 -7.06 8.10 19.47
CA THR A 303 -6.43 8.89 20.54
C THR A 303 -6.79 10.37 20.42
N THR A 304 -6.98 10.86 19.20
CA THR A 304 -7.39 12.22 18.88
C THR A 304 -8.03 12.25 17.48
N PRO A 305 -9.05 13.07 17.20
CA PRO A 305 -9.68 13.13 15.86
C PRO A 305 -8.82 13.83 14.79
N GLU A 306 -7.77 14.54 15.19
CA GLU A 306 -6.93 15.40 14.35
C GLU A 306 -6.08 14.60 13.35
N ALA A 307 -6.06 15.08 12.11
CA ALA A 307 -5.18 14.57 11.06
C ALA A 307 -3.70 14.66 11.51
N GLY A 308 -2.87 13.72 11.07
CA GLY A 308 -1.42 13.71 11.35
C GLY A 308 -1.02 13.28 12.78
N GLU A 309 -1.93 13.37 13.75
CA GLU A 309 -1.68 12.99 15.15
C GLU A 309 -2.45 11.74 15.59
N ALA A 310 -3.58 11.44 14.94
CA ALA A 310 -4.43 10.31 15.27
C ALA A 310 -3.73 8.95 15.20
N THR A 311 -3.91 8.14 16.25
CA THR A 311 -3.59 6.72 16.31
C THR A 311 -4.77 5.93 16.86
N ILE A 312 -4.88 4.64 16.53
CA ILE A 312 -5.96 3.80 17.05
C ILE A 312 -5.74 3.55 18.55
N ARG A 313 -6.80 3.69 19.35
CA ARG A 313 -6.81 3.30 20.77
C ARG A 313 -6.85 1.79 20.90
N ARG A 314 -5.99 1.29 21.79
CA ARG A 314 -5.90 -0.13 22.10
C ARG A 314 -6.04 -0.36 23.59
N ASP A 315 -6.72 -1.45 23.95
CA ASP A 315 -6.81 -1.89 25.33
C ASP A 315 -5.50 -2.57 25.80
N ALA A 316 -5.48 -3.05 27.05
CA ALA A 316 -4.32 -3.74 27.62
C ALA A 316 -3.94 -5.05 26.89
N SER A 317 -4.84 -5.60 26.07
CA SER A 317 -4.60 -6.77 25.22
C SER A 317 -4.21 -6.43 23.79
N GLY A 318 -4.09 -5.14 23.45
CA GLY A 318 -3.72 -4.65 22.12
C GLY A 318 -4.89 -4.58 21.12
N ARG A 319 -6.12 -4.81 21.58
CA ARG A 319 -7.35 -4.82 20.75
C ARG A 319 -7.92 -3.42 20.60
N VAL A 320 -8.56 -3.15 19.46
CA VAL A 320 -9.13 -1.82 19.22
C VAL A 320 -10.26 -1.57 20.20
N MET A 321 -10.28 -0.38 20.81
CA MET A 321 -11.32 0.02 21.75
C MET A 321 -11.91 1.39 21.40
N ARG A 322 -13.20 1.58 21.72
CA ARG A 322 -13.86 2.89 21.65
C ARG A 322 -13.72 3.65 22.98
N GLU A 323 -13.50 4.96 22.90
CA GLU A 323 -13.52 5.89 24.04
C GLU A 323 -13.93 7.29 23.59
N GLY A 324 -15.07 7.77 24.11
CA GLY A 324 -15.63 9.06 23.72
C GLY A 324 -16.18 9.06 22.29
N ASP A 325 -16.45 10.25 21.78
CA ASP A 325 -17.13 10.46 20.51
C ASP A 325 -16.31 11.35 19.57
N VAL A 326 -16.53 11.15 18.26
CA VAL A 326 -16.14 12.08 17.20
C VAL A 326 -17.37 12.56 16.45
N THR A 327 -17.20 13.68 15.75
CA THR A 327 -18.21 14.24 14.86
C THR A 327 -17.65 14.36 13.46
N PHE A 328 -18.38 13.90 12.45
CA PHE A 328 -18.02 14.01 11.05
C PHE A 328 -19.19 14.52 10.21
N GLN A 329 -18.88 15.08 9.04
CA GLN A 329 -19.86 15.74 8.17
C GLN A 329 -20.25 14.81 7.01
N VAL A 330 -21.50 14.93 6.59
CA VAL A 330 -22.10 14.12 5.52
C VAL A 330 -22.91 15.02 4.62
N SER A 331 -22.82 14.81 3.32
CA SER A 331 -23.63 15.51 2.32
C SER A 331 -24.62 14.51 1.73
N LEU A 332 -25.88 14.91 1.58
CA LEU A 332 -26.88 14.19 0.80
C LEU A 332 -27.39 15.03 -0.36
N LEU A 333 -27.66 14.36 -1.48
CA LEU A 333 -28.29 14.94 -2.65
C LEU A 333 -29.60 14.25 -2.95
N VAL A 334 -30.64 15.05 -3.07
CA VAL A 334 -31.95 14.64 -3.57
C VAL A 334 -32.05 15.16 -5.01
N PRO A 335 -32.02 14.28 -6.01
CA PRO A 335 -32.23 14.68 -7.39
C PRO A 335 -33.64 15.17 -7.65
N LYS A 336 -33.83 15.99 -8.69
CA LYS A 336 -35.14 16.54 -9.06
C LYS A 336 -36.16 15.45 -9.34
N ARG A 337 -35.78 14.41 -10.08
CA ARG A 337 -36.71 13.30 -10.37
C ARG A 337 -37.18 12.56 -9.14
N VAL A 338 -36.34 12.47 -8.11
CA VAL A 338 -36.69 11.88 -6.81
C VAL A 338 -37.67 12.79 -6.07
N ALA A 339 -37.36 14.10 -5.98
CA ALA A 339 -38.22 15.08 -5.34
C ALA A 339 -39.61 15.17 -6.01
N ASP A 340 -39.66 15.08 -7.34
CA ASP A 340 -40.89 15.13 -8.14
C ASP A 340 -41.61 13.77 -8.22
N ARG A 341 -41.11 12.72 -7.55
CA ARG A 341 -41.67 11.36 -7.55
C ARG A 341 -41.87 10.78 -8.96
N SER A 342 -40.93 11.05 -9.86
CA SER A 342 -40.97 10.64 -11.28
C SER A 342 -40.03 9.47 -11.62
N VAL A 343 -39.45 8.84 -10.59
CA VAL A 343 -38.63 7.63 -10.72
C VAL A 343 -39.55 6.40 -10.76
N GLU A 344 -39.32 5.51 -11.73
CA GLU A 344 -39.99 4.21 -11.78
C GLU A 344 -39.26 3.22 -10.86
N GLY A 345 -40.00 2.58 -9.94
CA GLY A 345 -39.43 1.62 -8.98
C GLY A 345 -38.92 2.26 -7.68
N PRO A 346 -38.29 1.46 -6.79
CA PRO A 346 -37.80 1.96 -5.51
C PRO A 346 -36.57 2.86 -5.71
N VAL A 347 -36.63 4.10 -5.21
CA VAL A 347 -35.46 4.98 -5.06
C VAL A 347 -34.58 4.42 -3.95
N ARG A 348 -33.29 4.22 -4.20
CA ARG A 348 -32.34 3.69 -3.21
C ARG A 348 -31.38 4.77 -2.70
N LEU A 349 -30.81 4.54 -1.52
CA LEU A 349 -29.68 5.31 -1.02
C LEU A 349 -28.40 4.82 -1.70
N LEU A 350 -27.65 5.75 -2.30
CA LEU A 350 -26.35 5.50 -2.92
C LEU A 350 -25.27 6.18 -2.09
N GLN A 351 -24.55 5.40 -1.29
CA GLN A 351 -23.37 5.89 -0.58
C GLN A 351 -22.17 5.97 -1.53
N TYR A 352 -21.50 7.11 -1.55
CA TYR A 352 -20.38 7.41 -2.43
C TYR A 352 -19.07 7.51 -1.67
N GLY A 353 -18.02 6.88 -2.21
CA GLY A 353 -16.64 7.02 -1.74
C GLY A 353 -15.80 7.86 -2.70
N HIS A 354 -15.26 8.97 -2.21
CA HIS A 354 -14.47 9.93 -3.01
C HIS A 354 -13.05 9.42 -3.36
N GLY A 355 -12.39 10.11 -4.29
CA GLY A 355 -11.04 9.82 -4.76
C GLY A 355 -9.92 10.14 -3.76
N PHE A 356 -8.68 9.85 -4.14
CA PHE A 356 -7.52 9.90 -3.23
C PHE A 356 -7.28 11.32 -2.69
N PHE A 357 -7.30 11.49 -1.37
CA PHE A 357 -7.23 12.80 -0.70
C PHE A 357 -8.29 13.81 -1.21
N GLY A 358 -9.42 13.27 -1.63
CA GLY A 358 -10.60 14.01 -2.06
C GLY A 358 -11.43 14.51 -0.88
N LYS A 359 -12.69 14.80 -1.20
CA LYS A 359 -13.71 15.28 -0.27
C LYS A 359 -15.08 14.73 -0.68
N ARG A 360 -16.04 14.70 0.23
CA ARG A 360 -17.42 14.29 -0.02
C ARG A 360 -18.13 15.14 -1.08
N ASP A 361 -17.72 16.41 -1.23
CA ASP A 361 -18.23 17.33 -2.25
C ASP A 361 -17.86 16.92 -3.68
N GLU A 362 -16.96 15.94 -3.86
CA GLU A 362 -16.61 15.40 -5.17
C GLU A 362 -17.83 14.83 -5.92
N MET A 363 -18.84 14.39 -5.17
CA MET A 363 -20.13 13.93 -5.70
C MET A 363 -20.90 15.02 -6.48
N LEU A 364 -20.56 16.29 -6.29
CA LEU A 364 -21.22 17.45 -6.91
C LEU A 364 -20.62 17.83 -8.28
N ASN A 365 -19.59 17.12 -8.74
CA ASN A 365 -18.79 17.51 -9.90
C ASN A 365 -19.36 17.06 -11.26
N GLY A 366 -20.63 16.64 -11.34
CA GLY A 366 -21.30 16.35 -12.61
C GLY A 366 -21.20 14.91 -13.11
N TYR A 367 -20.99 13.95 -12.20
CA TYR A 367 -21.01 12.53 -12.58
C TYR A 367 -21.78 11.69 -11.56
N VAL A 368 -21.64 11.92 -10.25
CA VAL A 368 -22.48 11.23 -9.24
C VAL A 368 -23.87 11.83 -9.20
N ASP A 369 -23.98 13.15 -9.13
CA ASP A 369 -25.25 13.88 -9.16
C ASP A 369 -26.03 13.64 -10.46
N ASP A 370 -25.36 13.72 -11.61
CA ASP A 370 -25.97 13.43 -12.91
C ASP A 370 -26.45 11.97 -12.99
N PHE A 371 -25.66 11.01 -12.49
CA PHE A 371 -26.05 9.60 -12.42
C PHE A 371 -27.24 9.37 -11.46
N ALA A 372 -27.22 10.02 -10.29
CA ALA A 372 -28.29 9.92 -9.31
C ALA A 372 -29.61 10.47 -9.86
N GLU A 373 -29.57 11.56 -10.63
CA GLU A 373 -30.73 12.12 -11.34
C GLU A 373 -31.21 11.22 -12.49
N GLU A 374 -30.29 10.69 -13.29
CA GLU A 374 -30.63 9.83 -14.43
C GLU A 374 -31.33 8.53 -13.97
N TYR A 375 -30.80 7.90 -12.93
CA TYR A 375 -31.23 6.57 -12.48
C TYR A 375 -32.09 6.55 -11.21
N GLY A 376 -32.27 7.69 -10.54
CA GLY A 376 -33.16 7.83 -9.40
C GLY A 376 -32.58 7.29 -8.09
N PHE A 377 -31.51 7.91 -7.61
CA PHE A 377 -30.90 7.63 -6.31
C PHE A 377 -30.89 8.86 -5.42
N VAL A 378 -31.04 8.69 -4.10
CA VAL A 378 -30.56 9.71 -3.15
C VAL A 378 -29.08 9.40 -2.93
N ALA A 379 -28.19 10.35 -3.25
CA ALA A 379 -26.75 10.15 -3.06
C ALA A 379 -26.32 10.66 -1.68
N MET A 380 -25.39 9.96 -1.03
CA MET A 380 -24.83 10.33 0.27
C MET A 380 -23.32 10.15 0.26
N ALA A 381 -22.56 11.11 0.78
CA ALA A 381 -21.11 11.00 0.88
C ALA A 381 -20.60 11.55 2.21
N ALA A 382 -19.58 10.90 2.75
CA ALA A 382 -18.75 11.40 3.84
C ALA A 382 -17.28 11.40 3.41
N ASP A 383 -16.45 12.07 4.20
CA ASP A 383 -15.00 12.09 3.95
C ASP A 383 -14.36 10.81 4.48
N TRP A 384 -13.48 10.19 3.69
CA TRP A 384 -12.59 9.13 4.15
C TRP A 384 -11.57 9.71 5.14
N TRP A 385 -11.90 9.76 6.42
CA TRP A 385 -10.93 10.16 7.46
C TRP A 385 -9.66 9.31 7.31
N GLY A 386 -8.48 9.94 7.34
CA GLY A 386 -7.21 9.28 7.02
C GLY A 386 -6.84 9.33 5.54
N MET A 387 -7.78 9.58 4.63
CA MET A 387 -7.51 9.74 3.19
C MET A 387 -8.35 10.85 2.55
N MET A 388 -8.63 11.91 3.32
CA MET A 388 -9.27 13.15 2.88
C MET A 388 -8.24 14.27 2.74
N ARG A 389 -8.65 15.41 2.18
CA ARG A 389 -7.75 16.54 1.90
C ARG A 389 -6.95 17.01 3.12
N GLU A 390 -7.56 16.99 4.30
CA GLU A 390 -6.94 17.40 5.55
C GLU A 390 -5.75 16.49 5.89
N ASP A 391 -5.86 15.17 5.68
CA ASP A 391 -4.75 14.23 5.90
C ASP A 391 -3.63 14.41 4.87
N ARG A 392 -3.95 14.79 3.62
CA ARG A 392 -2.94 15.11 2.60
C ARG A 392 -2.03 16.24 3.05
N ASP A 393 -2.63 17.29 3.61
CA ASP A 393 -1.91 18.48 4.03
C ASP A 393 -0.96 18.12 5.18
N GLU A 394 -1.38 17.27 6.12
CA GLU A 394 -0.52 16.73 7.19
C GLU A 394 0.59 15.80 6.67
N VAL A 395 0.31 14.95 5.68
CA VAL A 395 1.34 14.14 5.02
C VAL A 395 2.40 15.05 4.38
N ALA A 396 1.99 16.13 3.71
CA ALA A 396 2.90 17.09 3.12
C ALA A 396 3.77 17.80 4.17
N ILE A 397 3.19 18.17 5.32
CA ILE A 397 3.91 18.78 6.44
C ILE A 397 4.91 17.79 7.05
N ALA A 398 4.49 16.54 7.33
CA ALA A 398 5.37 15.51 7.89
C ALA A 398 6.60 15.25 7.01
N LEU A 399 6.39 15.21 5.68
CA LEU A 399 7.46 15.06 4.72
C LEU A 399 8.42 16.26 4.70
N ALA A 400 7.89 17.49 4.75
CA ALA A 400 8.70 18.71 4.80
C ALA A 400 9.56 18.77 6.07
N ASP A 401 8.98 18.41 7.22
CA ASP A 401 9.59 18.48 8.55
C ASP A 401 10.53 17.31 8.89
N ALA A 402 10.79 16.40 7.95
CA ALA A 402 11.65 15.23 8.19
C ALA A 402 11.09 14.24 9.21
N ARG A 403 9.76 14.04 9.25
CA ARG A 403 9.08 13.15 10.20
C ARG A 403 8.59 11.86 9.50
N PRO A 404 9.49 10.97 9.04
CA PRO A 404 9.13 9.79 8.24
C PRO A 404 8.17 8.82 8.94
N GLY A 405 8.28 8.67 10.27
CA GLY A 405 7.35 7.83 11.04
C GLY A 405 5.92 8.38 11.06
N GLU A 406 5.73 9.65 10.74
CA GLU A 406 4.42 10.29 10.76
C GLU A 406 3.73 10.28 9.40
N VAL A 407 4.49 10.05 8.31
CA VAL A 407 4.00 10.05 6.93
C VAL A 407 2.86 9.07 6.72
N PHE A 408 2.80 7.98 7.49
CA PHE A 408 1.80 6.93 7.35
C PHE A 408 0.77 6.88 8.48
N ARG A 409 0.78 7.85 9.40
CA ARG A 409 -0.23 7.91 10.48
C ARG A 409 -1.66 8.02 9.96
N PHE A 410 -1.84 8.56 8.76
CA PHE A 410 -3.14 8.64 8.09
C PHE A 410 -3.81 7.25 7.94
N VAL A 411 -3.01 6.16 7.87
CA VAL A 411 -3.52 4.78 7.80
C VAL A 411 -4.25 4.39 9.09
N GLU A 412 -3.75 4.81 10.25
CA GLU A 412 -4.42 4.56 11.54
C GLU A 412 -5.77 5.27 11.57
N ARG A 413 -5.83 6.53 11.13
CA ARG A 413 -7.07 7.32 11.04
C ARG A 413 -8.09 6.75 10.04
N THR A 414 -7.63 6.01 9.03
CA THR A 414 -8.48 5.32 8.05
C THR A 414 -9.45 4.32 8.69
N HIS A 415 -9.07 3.73 9.81
CA HIS A 415 -9.94 2.80 10.55
C HIS A 415 -11.19 3.51 11.10
N GLN A 416 -11.06 4.74 11.61
CA GLN A 416 -12.20 5.56 12.00
C GLN A 416 -13.04 5.97 10.79
N GLY A 417 -12.41 6.27 9.65
CA GLY A 417 -13.11 6.54 8.40
C GLY A 417 -14.02 5.37 7.98
N LEU A 418 -13.52 4.14 8.04
CA LEU A 418 -14.30 2.93 7.77
C LEU A 418 -15.41 2.71 8.80
N LEU A 419 -15.16 2.98 10.09
CA LEU A 419 -16.20 2.97 11.12
C LEU A 419 -17.32 3.95 10.77
N ASN A 420 -16.97 5.20 10.45
CA ASN A 420 -17.93 6.25 10.10
C ASN A 420 -18.80 5.83 8.91
N PHE A 421 -18.20 5.21 7.88
CA PHE A 421 -18.93 4.71 6.72
C PHE A 421 -19.91 3.57 7.06
N MET A 422 -19.54 2.65 7.97
CA MET A 422 -20.43 1.59 8.46
C MET A 422 -21.59 2.15 9.30
N ILE A 423 -21.32 3.14 10.16
CA ILE A 423 -22.38 3.85 10.91
C ILE A 423 -23.37 4.51 9.94
N LEU A 424 -22.89 5.17 8.89
CA LEU A 424 -23.78 5.79 7.89
C LEU A 424 -24.61 4.78 7.12
N ALA A 425 -24.02 3.66 6.71
CA ALA A 425 -24.74 2.62 5.98
C ALA A 425 -25.86 2.01 6.85
N GLY A 426 -25.55 1.76 8.13
CA GLY A 426 -26.49 1.24 9.11
C GLY A 426 -27.59 2.24 9.54
N ALA A 427 -27.33 3.54 9.44
CA ALA A 427 -28.27 4.58 9.83
C ALA A 427 -29.25 5.02 8.72
N ALA A 428 -29.40 4.22 7.65
CA ALA A 428 -30.21 4.57 6.48
C ALA A 428 -31.69 4.82 6.84
N GLU A 429 -32.25 4.08 7.82
CA GLU A 429 -33.63 4.26 8.27
C GLU A 429 -33.82 5.59 9.03
N GLU A 430 -32.88 5.95 9.89
CA GLU A 430 -32.86 7.21 10.64
C GLU A 430 -32.70 8.39 9.69
N ILE A 431 -31.84 8.26 8.67
CA ILE A 431 -31.68 9.26 7.60
C ILE A 431 -32.99 9.40 6.82
N ALA A 432 -33.62 8.29 6.42
CA ALA A 432 -34.93 8.31 5.75
C ALA A 432 -36.07 8.87 6.63
N ALA A 433 -35.87 8.92 7.95
CA ALA A 433 -36.81 9.49 8.91
C ALA A 433 -36.69 11.02 9.04
N LEU A 434 -35.61 11.64 8.56
CA LEU A 434 -35.41 13.08 8.62
C LEU A 434 -36.53 13.83 7.89
N PRO A 435 -37.11 14.91 8.47
CA PRO A 435 -38.16 15.71 7.83
C PRO A 435 -37.77 16.22 6.43
N GLU A 436 -36.49 16.52 6.23
CA GLU A 436 -35.89 17.03 4.99
C GLU A 436 -35.79 15.96 3.90
N LEU A 437 -35.98 14.68 4.24
CA LEU A 437 -35.89 13.53 3.33
C LEU A 437 -37.23 12.79 3.23
N ARG A 438 -38.33 13.48 3.54
CA ARG A 438 -39.69 12.96 3.49
C ARG A 438 -40.66 13.99 2.92
N ASP A 439 -41.77 13.50 2.40
CA ASP A 439 -42.95 14.30 2.05
C ASP A 439 -44.23 13.65 2.61
N GLU A 440 -45.39 14.16 2.19
CA GLU A 440 -46.70 13.63 2.60
C GLU A 440 -46.92 12.15 2.21
N SER A 441 -46.17 11.64 1.24
CA SER A 441 -46.21 10.25 0.78
C SER A 441 -45.22 9.34 1.52
N GLY A 442 -44.32 9.89 2.34
CA GLY A 442 -43.34 9.15 3.14
C GLY A 442 -41.89 9.47 2.76
N PRO A 443 -40.94 8.57 3.05
CA PRO A 443 -39.52 8.71 2.67
C PRO A 443 -39.32 9.00 1.19
N LEU A 444 -38.31 9.80 0.87
CA LEU A 444 -37.86 10.04 -0.51
C LEU A 444 -37.13 8.83 -1.10
N PHE A 445 -36.59 7.93 -0.26
CA PHE A 445 -35.93 6.70 -0.67
C PHE A 445 -36.32 5.52 0.23
N ASP A 446 -36.17 4.31 -0.31
CA ASP A 446 -36.37 3.04 0.38
C ASP A 446 -35.07 2.62 1.09
N ALA A 447 -35.05 2.79 2.41
CA ALA A 447 -33.94 2.48 3.29
C ALA A 447 -33.69 0.97 3.52
N SER A 448 -34.54 0.09 2.97
CA SER A 448 -34.34 -1.37 3.12
C SER A 448 -33.08 -1.91 2.42
N ALA A 449 -32.41 -1.09 1.60
CA ALA A 449 -31.14 -1.42 1.00
C ALA A 449 -30.32 -0.16 0.68
N THR A 450 -29.05 -0.19 1.06
CA THR A 450 -28.04 0.81 0.69
C THR A 450 -27.13 0.26 -0.39
N TYR A 451 -26.89 1.04 -1.43
CA TYR A 451 -25.92 0.73 -2.49
C TYR A 451 -24.66 1.57 -2.31
N PHE A 452 -23.53 1.06 -2.78
CA PHE A 452 -22.25 1.75 -2.71
C PHE A 452 -21.65 1.98 -4.09
N TRP A 453 -21.11 3.17 -4.33
CA TRP A 453 -20.26 3.46 -5.47
C TRP A 453 -18.94 4.09 -5.01
N GLY A 454 -17.86 3.36 -5.24
CA GLY A 454 -16.50 3.81 -4.97
C GLY A 454 -15.76 4.12 -6.26
N ASN A 455 -15.20 5.33 -6.37
CA ASN A 455 -14.40 5.74 -7.52
C ASN A 455 -12.95 6.02 -7.10
N SER A 456 -11.97 5.50 -7.84
CA SER A 456 -10.54 5.70 -7.52
C SER A 456 -10.20 5.23 -6.10
N GLN A 457 -9.85 6.11 -5.15
CA GLN A 457 -9.66 5.72 -3.74
C GLN A 457 -10.93 5.12 -3.12
N GLY A 458 -12.11 5.60 -3.53
CA GLY A 458 -13.38 5.01 -3.16
C GLY A 458 -13.53 3.57 -3.61
N HIS A 459 -12.88 3.15 -4.71
CA HIS A 459 -12.78 1.72 -5.05
C HIS A 459 -11.88 0.99 -4.05
N ILE A 460 -10.71 1.56 -3.73
CA ILE A 460 -9.70 0.91 -2.87
C ILE A 460 -10.26 0.69 -1.45
N LEU A 461 -10.68 1.75 -0.76
CA LEU A 461 -11.31 1.61 0.56
C LEU A 461 -12.71 1.01 0.46
N GLY A 462 -13.41 1.23 -0.65
CA GLY A 462 -14.71 0.61 -0.91
C GLY A 462 -14.65 -0.91 -0.95
N GLY A 463 -13.56 -1.49 -1.48
CA GLY A 463 -13.33 -2.93 -1.42
C GLY A 463 -13.26 -3.43 0.02
N THR A 464 -12.50 -2.76 0.87
CA THR A 464 -12.45 -3.07 2.31
C THR A 464 -13.80 -2.85 2.99
N PHE A 465 -14.41 -1.68 2.82
CA PHE A 465 -15.70 -1.32 3.39
C PHE A 465 -16.79 -2.34 3.06
N THR A 466 -16.97 -2.67 1.78
CA THR A 466 -18.01 -3.61 1.32
C THR A 466 -17.74 -5.07 1.73
N SER A 467 -16.50 -5.41 2.11
CA SER A 467 -16.18 -6.72 2.69
C SER A 467 -16.50 -6.81 4.18
N LEU A 468 -16.58 -5.68 4.88
CA LEU A 468 -16.82 -5.59 6.32
C LEU A 468 -18.28 -5.28 6.63
N ASP A 469 -18.90 -4.40 5.86
CA ASP A 469 -20.26 -3.92 6.09
C ASP A 469 -21.30 -4.94 5.61
N PRO A 470 -22.19 -5.42 6.49
CA PRO A 470 -23.21 -6.40 6.12
C PRO A 470 -24.48 -5.78 5.49
N THR A 471 -24.60 -4.45 5.44
CA THR A 471 -25.81 -3.71 5.05
C THR A 471 -25.81 -3.30 3.59
N ILE A 472 -24.63 -3.17 2.97
CA ILE A 472 -24.51 -2.85 1.54
C ILE A 472 -25.01 -4.02 0.69
N GLU A 473 -26.09 -3.82 -0.07
CA GLU A 473 -26.66 -4.86 -0.94
C GLU A 473 -25.90 -4.95 -2.27
N ARG A 474 -25.47 -3.82 -2.83
CA ARG A 474 -24.81 -3.73 -4.13
C ARG A 474 -23.69 -2.72 -4.10
N ALA A 475 -22.58 -3.07 -4.75
CA ALA A 475 -21.42 -2.20 -4.86
C ALA A 475 -20.92 -2.11 -6.30
N THR A 476 -20.48 -0.91 -6.69
CA THR A 476 -19.70 -0.69 -7.91
C THR A 476 -18.35 -0.11 -7.52
N LEU A 477 -17.26 -0.76 -7.92
CA LEU A 477 -15.89 -0.32 -7.64
C LEU A 477 -15.23 0.10 -8.96
N SER A 478 -15.03 1.40 -9.17
CA SER A 478 -14.61 1.98 -10.45
C SER A 478 -13.18 2.50 -10.42
N VAL A 479 -12.41 2.17 -11.48
CA VAL A 479 -11.08 2.73 -11.80
C VAL A 479 -10.07 2.83 -10.63
N GLY A 480 -10.18 1.91 -9.67
CA GLY A 480 -9.21 1.76 -8.60
C GLY A 480 -8.10 0.77 -8.96
N GLY A 481 -7.59 0.09 -7.94
CA GLY A 481 -6.64 -1.00 -8.07
C GLY A 481 -6.37 -1.64 -6.71
N ALA A 482 -5.52 -2.66 -6.68
CA ALA A 482 -5.02 -3.27 -5.45
C ALA A 482 -3.52 -2.98 -5.29
N ASN A 483 -3.03 -3.04 -4.05
CA ASN A 483 -1.63 -2.86 -3.65
C ASN A 483 -1.05 -1.47 -3.97
N PHE A 484 -1.01 -0.59 -2.97
CA PHE A 484 -0.41 0.73 -3.10
C PHE A 484 1.07 0.69 -3.51
N SER A 485 1.82 -0.36 -3.11
CA SER A 485 3.21 -0.56 -3.55
C SER A 485 3.37 -0.70 -5.07
N LEU A 486 2.30 -1.06 -5.80
CA LEU A 486 2.26 -1.06 -7.26
C LEU A 486 1.82 0.31 -7.82
N ILE A 487 0.73 0.85 -7.28
CA ILE A 487 0.04 2.02 -7.83
C ILE A 487 0.80 3.33 -7.57
N MET A 488 1.44 3.47 -6.40
CA MET A 488 2.06 4.72 -5.94
C MET A 488 3.13 5.24 -6.91
N PHE A 489 3.94 4.36 -7.50
CA PHE A 489 5.00 4.74 -8.43
C PHE A 489 4.54 4.88 -9.89
N ARG A 490 3.25 4.65 -10.17
CA ARG A 490 2.68 4.64 -11.53
C ARG A 490 1.57 5.65 -11.75
N SER A 491 0.98 6.16 -10.68
CA SER A 491 -0.18 7.04 -10.76
C SER A 491 0.18 8.51 -10.55
N LEU A 492 -0.40 9.37 -11.38
CA LEU A 492 -0.26 10.83 -11.26
C LEU A 492 -0.83 11.35 -9.93
N ALA A 493 -1.73 10.60 -9.28
CA ALA A 493 -2.29 10.94 -7.97
C ALA A 493 -1.21 11.03 -6.87
N PHE A 494 -0.06 10.37 -7.05
CA PHE A 494 1.01 10.30 -6.07
C PHE A 494 2.21 11.18 -6.42
N VAL A 495 2.14 12.06 -7.43
CA VAL A 495 3.29 12.87 -7.88
C VAL A 495 3.94 13.66 -6.74
N ALA A 496 3.15 14.27 -5.86
CA ALA A 496 3.68 15.04 -4.73
C ALA A 496 4.40 14.14 -3.71
N LEU A 497 3.80 12.99 -3.36
CA LEU A 497 4.42 12.00 -2.47
C LEU A 497 5.70 11.43 -3.10
N ARG A 498 5.67 11.09 -4.39
CA ARG A 498 6.81 10.58 -5.14
C ARG A 498 7.96 11.59 -5.19
N LEU A 499 7.68 12.87 -5.46
CA LEU A 499 8.70 13.92 -5.40
C LEU A 499 9.36 13.99 -4.02
N SER A 500 8.58 13.82 -2.96
CA SER A 500 9.09 13.79 -1.61
C SER A 500 9.95 12.55 -1.35
N ILE A 501 9.51 11.36 -1.78
CA ILE A 501 10.30 10.13 -1.71
C ILE A 501 11.62 10.33 -2.47
N ASP A 502 11.59 10.89 -3.68
CA ASP A 502 12.79 11.16 -4.50
C ASP A 502 13.81 12.07 -3.78
N ILE A 503 13.33 13.06 -3.01
CA ILE A 503 14.19 13.98 -2.23
C ILE A 503 14.77 13.30 -0.97
N ASN A 504 13.96 12.51 -0.27
CA ASN A 504 14.30 11.98 1.04
C ASN A 504 14.97 10.60 0.99
N VAL A 505 14.72 9.83 -0.06
CA VAL A 505 15.28 8.51 -0.35
C VAL A 505 15.93 8.61 -1.75
N PRO A 506 17.11 9.23 -1.85
CA PRO A 506 17.66 9.65 -3.14
C PRO A 506 18.14 8.47 -4.00
N ASP A 507 18.44 7.33 -3.40
CA ASP A 507 18.88 6.15 -4.11
C ASP A 507 17.69 5.38 -4.72
N ASP A 508 17.76 5.02 -6.00
CA ASP A 508 16.63 4.41 -6.72
C ASP A 508 16.29 3.00 -6.21
N VAL A 509 17.28 2.21 -5.76
CA VAL A 509 17.03 0.89 -5.16
C VAL A 509 16.30 1.06 -3.83
N ASP A 510 16.72 2.01 -3.01
CA ASP A 510 16.10 2.31 -1.72
C ASP A 510 14.64 2.75 -1.85
N ARG A 511 14.26 3.44 -2.93
CA ARG A 511 12.84 3.80 -3.18
C ARG A 511 11.95 2.58 -3.37
N GLN A 512 12.42 1.53 -4.05
CA GLN A 512 11.65 0.30 -4.22
C GLN A 512 11.65 -0.56 -2.95
N LYS A 513 12.73 -0.54 -2.15
CA LYS A 513 12.70 -1.15 -0.81
C LYS A 513 11.67 -0.47 0.08
N PHE A 514 11.65 0.86 0.11
CA PHE A 514 10.64 1.65 0.81
C PHE A 514 9.22 1.28 0.35
N ALA A 515 9.00 1.17 -0.97
CA ALA A 515 7.72 0.74 -1.54
C ALA A 515 7.28 -0.65 -1.04
N ALA A 516 8.20 -1.62 -1.04
CA ALA A 516 7.92 -2.98 -0.61
C ALA A 516 7.64 -3.07 0.90
N MET A 517 8.42 -2.35 1.71
CA MET A 517 8.21 -2.27 3.16
C MET A 517 6.87 -1.60 3.49
N LEU A 518 6.51 -0.54 2.78
CA LEU A 518 5.26 0.19 2.97
C LEU A 518 4.01 -0.69 2.81
N GLN A 519 4.06 -1.72 1.95
CA GLN A 519 2.90 -2.58 1.71
C GLN A 519 2.34 -3.20 3.00
N HIS A 520 3.17 -3.51 4.00
CA HIS A 520 2.73 -4.04 5.29
C HIS A 520 1.80 -3.10 6.08
N TRP A 521 1.95 -1.78 5.90
CA TRP A 521 1.05 -0.81 6.49
C TRP A 521 -0.32 -0.82 5.81
N LEU A 522 -0.36 -1.22 4.55
CA LEU A 522 -1.50 -1.07 3.63
C LEU A 522 -2.21 -2.40 3.33
N ASP A 523 -1.82 -3.49 3.97
CA ASP A 523 -2.48 -4.80 3.86
C ASP A 523 -3.79 -4.90 4.66
N ARG A 524 -4.13 -3.85 5.42
CA ARG A 524 -5.19 -3.83 6.45
C ARG A 524 -6.54 -3.38 5.90
#